data_AF-A0A2T4WY99-F1
#
_entry.id   AF-A0A2T4WY99-F1
#
_cell.length_a   1.000
_cell.length_b   1.000
_cell.length_c   1.000
_cell.angle_alpha   90.00
_cell.angle_beta   90.00
_cell.angle_gamma   90.00
#
_symmetry.space_group_name_H-M   'P 1'
#
loop_
_entity.id
_entity.type
_entity.pdbx_description
1 polymer ?
#
loop_
_entity_poly.entity_id
_entity_poly.type
_entity_poly.pdbx_seq_one_letter_code
_entity_poly.pdbx_strand_id
1 'polypeptide(L)'
;MVASQVAKLYDTLQVKSNIIINKQLKKENYKDCLLCASLTTFYSPFNIQTKGFELLKNISSQTTNQKDSLINDIVQVYALYKPMIDKNNDRLENEVMKNLNDLKEYPWFVDLSQGKFNDEMIIYFTESEDYRKRVALHNMLASNNHLAIIKNYKIQATEILRRIKIRLSNETLE
;
A
#
# COMPACT_ATOMS: atom_id res chain seq x y z
N MET A 1 3.20 9.67 11.08
CA MET A 1 4.08 9.12 10.01
C MET A 1 3.24 8.70 8.81
N VAL A 2 3.68 9.02 7.59
CA VAL A 2 2.98 8.69 6.32
C VAL A 2 2.62 7.20 6.22
N ALA A 3 3.52 6.30 6.63
CA ALA A 3 3.27 4.86 6.65
C ALA A 3 2.02 4.45 7.45
N SER A 4 1.67 5.19 8.51
CA SER A 4 0.49 4.88 9.33
C SER A 4 -0.82 5.30 8.66
N GLN A 5 -0.79 6.38 7.88
CA GLN A 5 -1.96 6.84 7.13
C GLN A 5 -2.25 5.87 5.98
N VAL A 6 -1.22 5.51 5.21
CA VAL A 6 -1.33 4.51 4.13
C VAL A 6 -1.76 3.15 4.68
N ALA A 7 -1.22 2.72 5.83
CA ALA A 7 -1.63 1.47 6.45
C ALA A 7 -3.12 1.46 6.84
N LYS A 8 -3.60 2.51 7.51
CA LYS A 8 -5.01 2.63 7.94
C LYS A 8 -5.98 2.60 6.75
N LEU A 9 -5.57 3.23 5.65
CA LEU A 9 -6.32 3.25 4.40
C LEU A 9 -6.48 1.84 3.83
N TYR A 10 -5.39 1.08 3.69
CA TYR A 10 -5.46 -0.29 3.19
C TYR A 10 -6.14 -1.26 4.17
N ASP A 11 -6.03 -1.06 5.50
CA ASP A 11 -6.82 -1.82 6.47
C ASP A 11 -8.33 -1.62 6.23
N THR A 12 -8.75 -0.39 5.94
CA THR A 12 -10.16 -0.07 5.63
C THR A 12 -10.61 -0.72 4.32
N LEU A 13 -9.76 -0.69 3.30
CA LEU A 13 -10.04 -1.31 2.00
C LEU A 13 -10.13 -2.83 2.12
N GLN A 14 -9.28 -3.46 2.92
CA GLN A 14 -9.35 -4.90 3.16
C GLN A 14 -10.71 -5.33 3.72
N VAL A 15 -11.22 -4.59 4.71
CA VAL A 15 -12.56 -4.85 5.27
C VAL A 15 -13.62 -4.78 4.19
N LYS A 16 -13.59 -3.75 3.34
CA LYS A 16 -14.56 -3.57 2.24
C LYS A 16 -14.41 -4.65 1.15
N SER A 17 -13.18 -5.00 0.78
CA SER A 17 -12.91 -6.09 -0.16
C SER A 17 -13.49 -7.42 0.32
N ASN A 18 -13.38 -7.71 1.61
CA ASN A 18 -13.95 -8.93 2.19
C ASN A 18 -15.48 -8.98 2.08
N ILE A 19 -16.18 -7.84 2.12
CA ILE A 19 -17.63 -7.79 1.90
C ILE A 19 -17.97 -8.33 0.50
N ILE A 20 -17.23 -7.90 -0.54
CA ILE A 20 -17.44 -8.36 -1.92
C ILE A 20 -16.99 -9.81 -2.10
N ILE A 21 -15.79 -10.17 -1.63
CA ILE A 21 -15.21 -11.51 -1.79
C ILE A 21 -16.13 -12.58 -1.17
N ASN A 22 -16.70 -12.28 -0.01
CA ASN A 22 -17.60 -13.16 0.74
C ASN A 22 -19.08 -13.05 0.31
N LYS A 23 -19.39 -12.35 -0.78
CA LYS A 23 -20.76 -12.18 -1.32
C LYS A 23 -21.77 -11.59 -0.31
N GLN A 24 -21.30 -10.66 0.52
CA GLN A 24 -22.13 -10.01 1.55
C GLN A 24 -22.86 -8.77 1.02
N LEU A 25 -22.31 -8.11 0.00
CA LEU A 25 -23.02 -7.04 -0.72
C LEU A 25 -23.93 -7.66 -1.79
N LYS A 26 -25.14 -7.13 -1.90
CA LYS A 26 -26.18 -7.53 -2.83
C LYS A 26 -26.84 -6.29 -3.42
N LYS A 27 -27.64 -6.47 -4.47
CA LYS A 27 -28.39 -5.37 -5.09
C LYS A 27 -29.26 -4.61 -4.09
N GLU A 28 -29.87 -5.29 -3.13
CA GLU A 28 -30.79 -4.67 -2.17
C GLU A 28 -30.09 -3.74 -1.17
N ASN A 29 -28.81 -4.00 -0.88
CA ASN A 29 -28.03 -3.29 0.14
C ASN A 29 -26.77 -2.61 -0.42
N TYR A 30 -26.71 -2.37 -1.74
CA TYR A 30 -25.54 -1.78 -2.40
C TYR A 30 -25.10 -0.44 -1.79
N LYS A 31 -26.05 0.34 -1.25
CA LYS A 31 -25.81 1.64 -0.60
C LYS A 31 -24.99 1.53 0.69
N ASP A 32 -24.97 0.36 1.33
CA ASP A 32 -24.17 0.11 2.53
C ASP A 32 -22.67 0.22 2.24
N CYS A 33 -22.26 0.08 0.97
CA CYS A 33 -20.87 0.22 0.57
C CYS A 33 -20.71 0.84 -0.83
N LEU A 34 -20.99 2.13 -0.99
CA LEU A 34 -20.72 2.83 -2.26
C LEU A 34 -19.24 2.79 -2.65
N LEU A 35 -18.33 2.85 -1.68
CA LEU A 35 -16.88 2.69 -1.90
C LEU A 35 -16.49 1.30 -2.42
N CYS A 36 -17.38 0.30 -2.32
CA CYS A 36 -17.10 -1.02 -2.84
C CYS A 36 -17.03 -1.05 -4.36
N ALA A 37 -17.56 -0.05 -5.07
CA ALA A 37 -17.46 0.09 -6.53
C ALA A 37 -16.08 0.57 -7.01
N SER A 38 -15.27 1.16 -6.13
CA SER A 38 -13.95 1.72 -6.47
C SER A 38 -12.78 0.89 -5.93
N LEU A 39 -13.03 -0.32 -5.42
CA LEU A 39 -12.00 -1.12 -4.76
C LEU A 39 -10.86 -1.49 -5.71
N THR A 40 -11.20 -1.96 -6.92
CA THR A 40 -10.24 -2.44 -7.91
C THR A 40 -9.41 -1.32 -8.54
N THR A 41 -9.88 -0.07 -8.47
CA THR A 41 -9.22 1.11 -9.01
C THR A 41 -8.54 1.95 -7.94
N PHE A 42 -8.54 1.50 -6.69
CA PHE A 42 -7.93 2.25 -5.60
C PHE A 42 -6.41 2.06 -5.60
N TYR A 43 -5.67 3.18 -5.61
CA TYR A 43 -4.22 3.19 -5.49
C TYR A 43 -3.73 4.28 -4.54
N SER A 44 -2.81 3.92 -3.64
CA SER A 44 -2.13 4.84 -2.74
C SER A 44 -0.69 4.36 -2.52
N PRO A 45 0.28 4.85 -3.32
CA PRO A 45 1.65 4.37 -3.22
C PRO A 45 2.26 4.73 -1.87
N PHE A 46 3.18 3.88 -1.41
CA PHE A 46 4.04 4.22 -0.29
C PHE A 46 5.46 4.46 -0.78
N ASN A 47 5.97 5.67 -0.56
CA ASN A 47 7.33 6.05 -0.93
C ASN A 47 8.15 6.33 0.33
N ILE A 48 9.33 5.72 0.41
CA ILE A 48 10.26 5.97 1.52
C ILE A 48 11.25 7.06 1.14
N GLN A 49 11.59 7.92 2.10
CA GLN A 49 12.59 8.97 1.92
C GLN A 49 13.99 8.39 2.06
N THR A 50 14.84 8.50 1.03
CA THR A 50 16.16 7.86 0.99
C THR A 50 17.33 8.80 1.23
N LYS A 51 17.12 10.13 1.28
CA LYS A 51 18.22 11.11 1.38
C LYS A 51 19.23 10.81 2.50
N GLY A 52 18.74 10.52 3.71
CA GLY A 52 19.62 10.20 4.85
C GLY A 52 20.36 8.86 4.68
N PHE A 53 19.69 7.87 4.10
CA PHE A 53 20.29 6.58 3.77
C PHE A 53 21.43 6.72 2.75
N GLU A 54 21.22 7.48 1.67
CA GLU A 54 22.27 7.68 0.65
C GLU A 54 23.51 8.38 1.22
N LEU A 55 23.32 9.35 2.12
CA LEU A 55 24.43 9.99 2.83
C LEU A 55 25.23 8.98 3.67
N LEU A 56 24.54 8.14 4.46
CA LEU A 56 25.18 7.13 5.31
C LEU A 56 25.89 6.03 4.52
N LYS A 57 25.29 5.61 3.39
CA LYS A 57 25.88 4.64 2.48
C LYS A 57 27.23 5.12 1.95
N ASN A 58 27.31 6.38 1.52
CA ASN A 58 28.57 6.96 1.04
C ASN A 58 29.66 7.00 2.12
N ILE A 59 29.31 7.38 3.36
CA ILE A 59 30.25 7.40 4.50
C ILE A 59 30.78 6.00 4.79
N SER A 60 29.89 5.00 4.88
CA SER A 60 30.26 3.61 5.19
C SER A 60 31.23 2.99 4.16
N SER A 61 31.18 3.43 2.90
CA SER A 61 32.06 2.96 1.83
C SER A 61 33.49 3.52 1.90
N GLN A 62 33.69 4.63 2.61
CA GLN A 62 34.96 5.36 2.68
C GLN A 62 35.75 5.07 3.97
N THR A 63 35.09 4.66 5.04
CA THR A 63 35.74 4.38 6.33
C THR A 63 36.00 2.88 6.52
N THR A 64 37.22 2.42 6.23
CA THR A 64 37.64 1.01 6.28
C THR A 64 37.76 0.41 7.69
N ASN A 65 37.74 1.21 8.77
CA ASN A 65 38.18 0.74 10.09
C ASN A 65 37.19 0.83 11.27
N GLN A 66 35.94 1.25 11.06
CA GLN A 66 34.88 1.11 12.07
C GLN A 66 33.57 0.66 11.41
N LYS A 67 33.28 -0.64 11.49
CA LYS A 67 31.96 -1.20 11.15
C LYS A 67 30.96 -0.78 12.22
N ASP A 68 30.46 0.45 12.17
CA ASP A 68 29.35 0.87 13.03
C ASP A 68 28.13 -0.01 12.73
N SER A 69 27.73 -0.81 13.71
CA SER A 69 26.64 -1.77 13.57
C SER A 69 25.32 -1.09 13.24
N LEU A 70 25.05 0.13 13.73
CA LEU A 70 23.81 0.84 13.39
C LEU A 70 23.83 1.37 11.97
N ILE A 71 24.97 1.85 11.47
CA ILE A 71 25.07 2.30 10.07
C ILE A 71 24.80 1.10 9.15
N ASN A 72 25.39 -0.06 9.46
CA ASN A 72 25.13 -1.30 8.73
C ASN A 72 23.66 -1.70 8.78
N ASP A 73 23.03 -1.65 9.95
CA ASP A 73 21.61 -2.01 10.12
C ASP A 73 20.69 -1.05 9.36
N ILE A 74 20.99 0.26 9.37
CA ILE A 74 20.28 1.26 8.57
C ILE A 74 20.39 0.91 7.08
N VAL A 75 21.60 0.65 6.60
CA VAL A 75 21.84 0.33 5.19
C VAL A 75 21.08 -0.94 4.79
N GLN A 76 21.11 -1.98 5.61
CA GLN A 76 20.41 -3.25 5.34
C GLN A 76 18.89 -3.10 5.30
N VAL A 77 18.30 -2.34 6.23
CA VAL A 77 16.84 -2.10 6.22
C VAL A 77 16.42 -1.39 4.93
N TYR A 78 17.13 -0.35 4.51
CA TYR A 78 16.79 0.34 3.26
C TYR A 78 17.03 -0.53 2.02
N ALA A 79 18.15 -1.26 1.97
CA ALA A 79 18.47 -2.17 0.87
C ALA A 79 17.42 -3.29 0.70
N LEU A 80 16.83 -3.76 1.81
CA LEU A 80 15.78 -4.75 1.79
C LEU A 80 14.42 -4.16 1.39
N TYR A 81 13.97 -3.11 2.07
CA TYR A 81 12.59 -2.64 1.94
C TYR A 81 12.36 -1.73 0.74
N LYS A 82 13.34 -0.92 0.29
CA LYS A 82 13.13 0.00 -0.84
C LYS A 82 12.72 -0.75 -2.13
N PRO A 83 13.50 -1.72 -2.64
CA PRO A 83 13.12 -2.46 -3.84
C PRO A 83 11.79 -3.21 -3.70
N MET A 84 11.49 -3.74 -2.51
CA MET A 84 10.24 -4.47 -2.26
C MET A 84 9.02 -3.55 -2.30
N ILE A 85 9.12 -2.37 -1.69
CA ILE A 85 8.07 -1.36 -1.69
C ILE A 85 7.84 -0.85 -3.11
N ASP A 86 8.90 -0.50 -3.84
CA ASP A 86 8.81 -0.03 -5.23
C ASP A 86 8.11 -1.07 -6.10
N LYS A 87 8.56 -2.33 -6.05
CA LYS A 87 7.97 -3.41 -6.84
C LYS A 87 6.49 -3.64 -6.50
N ASN A 88 6.10 -3.46 -5.25
CA ASN A 88 4.69 -3.56 -4.85
C ASN A 88 3.86 -2.36 -5.31
N ASN A 89 4.43 -1.15 -5.30
CA ASN A 89 3.80 0.03 -5.90
C ASN A 89 3.53 -0.21 -7.39
N ASP A 90 4.54 -0.68 -8.14
CA ASP A 90 4.44 -0.93 -9.57
C ASP A 90 3.38 -1.99 -9.88
N ARG A 91 3.38 -3.11 -9.15
CA ARG A 91 2.41 -4.19 -9.34
C ARG A 91 0.98 -3.72 -9.08
N LEU A 92 0.77 -2.94 -8.03
CA LEU A 92 -0.55 -2.44 -7.68
C LEU A 92 -1.03 -1.39 -8.68
N GLU A 93 -0.16 -0.47 -9.10
CA GLU A 93 -0.47 0.53 -10.12
C GLU A 93 -0.88 -0.13 -11.44
N ASN A 94 -0.09 -1.12 -11.91
CA ASN A 94 -0.39 -1.83 -13.14
C ASN A 94 -1.75 -2.54 -13.08
N GLU A 95 -2.08 -3.19 -11.96
CA GLU A 95 -3.39 -3.85 -11.80
C GLU A 95 -4.54 -2.84 -11.71
N VAL A 96 -4.34 -1.71 -11.02
CA VAL A 96 -5.33 -0.62 -10.95
C VAL A 96 -5.59 -0.02 -12.33
N MET A 97 -4.54 0.27 -13.09
CA MET A 97 -4.65 0.84 -14.44
C MET A 97 -5.29 -0.14 -15.41
N LYS A 98 -5.00 -1.44 -15.28
CA LYS A 98 -5.69 -2.48 -16.05
C LYS A 98 -7.19 -2.50 -15.73
N ASN A 99 -7.56 -2.53 -14.44
CA ASN A 99 -8.97 -2.51 -14.04
C ASN A 99 -9.70 -1.25 -14.51
N LEU A 100 -9.04 -0.08 -14.47
CA LEU A 100 -9.61 1.17 -14.98
C LEU A 100 -9.83 1.11 -16.49
N ASN A 101 -8.88 0.55 -17.25
CA ASN A 101 -9.00 0.36 -18.69
C ASN A 101 -10.07 -0.66 -19.08
N ASP A 102 -10.35 -1.64 -18.24
CA ASP A 102 -11.46 -2.57 -18.47
C ASP A 102 -12.81 -1.93 -18.11
N LEU A 103 -12.87 -1.16 -17.01
CA LEU A 103 -14.09 -0.49 -16.56
C LEU A 103 -14.57 0.60 -17.53
N LYS A 104 -13.66 1.30 -18.22
CA LYS A 104 -14.04 2.36 -19.17
C LYS A 104 -14.81 1.88 -20.39
N GLU A 105 -14.76 0.57 -20.69
CA GLU A 105 -15.46 -0.03 -21.83
C GLU A 105 -16.95 -0.28 -21.53
N TYR A 106 -17.38 -0.20 -20.27
CA TYR A 106 -18.79 -0.34 -19.92
C TYR A 106 -19.58 0.93 -20.27
N PRO A 107 -20.80 0.82 -20.84
CA PRO A 107 -21.61 1.99 -21.23
C PRO A 107 -21.90 2.96 -20.08
N TRP A 108 -21.94 2.45 -18.85
CA TRP A 108 -22.23 3.19 -17.64
C TRP A 108 -21.00 3.82 -16.96
N PHE A 109 -19.80 3.75 -17.56
CA PHE A 109 -18.58 4.27 -16.94
C PHE A 109 -18.65 5.78 -16.64
N VAL A 110 -19.28 6.57 -17.52
CA VAL A 110 -19.47 8.01 -17.27
C VAL A 110 -20.35 8.24 -16.04
N ASP A 111 -21.42 7.46 -15.88
CA ASP A 111 -22.28 7.53 -14.70
C ASP A 111 -21.52 7.14 -13.43
N LEU A 112 -20.66 6.11 -13.49
CA LEU A 112 -19.78 5.72 -12.38
C LEU A 112 -18.88 6.89 -11.95
N SER A 113 -18.26 7.59 -12.92
CA SER A 113 -17.39 8.73 -12.65
C SER A 113 -18.12 9.91 -11.97
N GLN A 114 -19.45 9.96 -12.13
CA GLN A 114 -20.33 10.96 -11.51
C GLN A 114 -21.01 10.46 -10.23
N GLY A 115 -20.73 9.21 -9.80
CA GLY A 115 -21.39 8.59 -8.66
C GLY A 115 -22.87 8.27 -8.88
N LYS A 116 -23.32 8.14 -10.13
CA LYS A 116 -24.68 7.77 -10.51
C LYS A 116 -24.76 6.27 -10.74
N PHE A 117 -25.51 5.56 -9.89
CA PHE A 117 -25.61 4.10 -9.96
C PHE A 117 -26.92 3.69 -10.64
N ASN A 118 -26.80 3.06 -11.81
CA ASN A 118 -27.92 2.41 -12.50
C ASN A 118 -27.96 0.90 -12.18
N ASP A 119 -29.05 0.24 -12.57
CA ASP A 119 -29.29 -1.17 -12.23
C ASP A 119 -28.21 -2.12 -12.76
N GLU A 120 -27.72 -1.91 -13.98
CA GLU A 120 -26.68 -2.74 -14.59
C GLU A 120 -25.36 -2.64 -13.81
N MET A 121 -24.95 -1.41 -13.49
CA MET A 121 -23.75 -1.11 -12.70
C MET A 121 -23.84 -1.71 -11.30
N ILE A 122 -25.01 -1.60 -10.65
CA ILE A 122 -25.23 -2.19 -9.32
C ILE A 122 -25.05 -3.71 -9.39
N ILE A 123 -25.72 -4.38 -10.35
CA ILE A 123 -25.58 -5.82 -10.54
C ILE A 123 -24.13 -6.22 -10.81
N TYR A 124 -23.40 -5.44 -11.62
CA TYR A 124 -21.98 -5.71 -11.85
C TYR A 124 -21.17 -5.69 -10.56
N PHE A 125 -21.29 -4.64 -9.74
CA PHE A 125 -20.50 -4.54 -8.50
C PHE A 125 -20.94 -5.47 -7.37
N THR A 126 -22.20 -5.92 -7.36
CA THR A 126 -22.73 -6.76 -6.27
C THR A 126 -22.75 -8.25 -6.61
N GLU A 127 -22.92 -8.62 -7.87
CA GLU A 127 -23.20 -10.01 -8.27
C GLU A 127 -22.22 -10.58 -9.30
N SER A 128 -21.43 -9.74 -9.99
CA SER A 128 -20.49 -10.23 -11.00
C SER A 128 -19.35 -11.04 -10.39
N GLU A 129 -19.19 -12.27 -10.89
CA GLU A 129 -18.02 -13.09 -10.59
C GLU A 129 -16.72 -12.49 -11.14
N ASP A 130 -16.78 -11.75 -12.25
CA ASP A 130 -15.63 -11.02 -12.78
C ASP A 130 -15.17 -9.94 -11.78
N TYR A 131 -16.09 -9.08 -11.35
CA TYR A 131 -15.76 -8.03 -10.39
C TYR A 131 -15.23 -8.60 -9.07
N ARG A 132 -15.88 -9.65 -8.55
CA ARG A 132 -15.44 -10.33 -7.32
C ARG A 132 -14.02 -10.88 -7.42
N LYS A 133 -13.64 -11.47 -8.55
CA LYS A 133 -12.27 -11.97 -8.80
C LYS A 133 -11.26 -10.82 -8.87
N ARG A 134 -11.61 -9.71 -9.50
CA ARG A 134 -10.76 -8.50 -9.55
C ARG A 134 -10.54 -7.91 -8.16
N VAL A 135 -11.60 -7.82 -7.33
CA VAL A 135 -11.48 -7.39 -5.93
C VAL A 135 -10.60 -8.36 -5.13
N ALA A 136 -10.74 -9.67 -5.33
CA ALA A 136 -9.88 -10.65 -4.66
C ALA A 136 -8.39 -10.46 -5.03
N LEU A 137 -8.08 -10.29 -6.32
CA LEU A 137 -6.71 -10.03 -6.78
C LEU A 137 -6.16 -8.72 -6.23
N HIS A 138 -6.93 -7.63 -6.32
CA HIS A 138 -6.54 -6.34 -5.75
C HIS A 138 -6.26 -6.47 -4.26
N ASN A 139 -7.12 -7.14 -3.49
CA ASN A 139 -6.92 -7.35 -2.06
C ASN A 139 -5.64 -8.14 -1.75
N MET A 140 -5.29 -9.13 -2.57
CA MET A 140 -4.02 -9.85 -2.44
C MET A 140 -2.81 -8.92 -2.66
N LEU A 141 -2.85 -8.07 -3.69
CA LEU A 141 -1.74 -7.16 -3.99
C LEU A 141 -1.64 -5.99 -2.99
N ALA A 142 -2.77 -5.38 -2.65
CA ALA A 142 -2.86 -4.22 -1.78
C ALA A 142 -2.69 -4.61 -0.30
N SER A 143 -3.56 -5.47 0.22
CA SER A 143 -3.64 -5.74 1.66
C SER A 143 -2.67 -6.82 2.11
N ASN A 144 -2.56 -7.92 1.35
CA ASN A 144 -1.71 -9.04 1.78
C ASN A 144 -0.23 -8.80 1.47
N ASN A 145 0.08 -8.08 0.39
CA ASN A 145 1.45 -7.79 -0.01
C ASN A 145 1.88 -6.36 0.38
N HIS A 146 1.30 -5.34 -0.24
CA HIS A 146 1.77 -3.95 -0.09
C HIS A 146 1.68 -3.45 1.36
N LEU A 147 0.52 -3.57 2.00
CA LEU A 147 0.30 -3.20 3.40
C LEU A 147 1.19 -3.97 4.38
N ALA A 148 1.38 -5.28 4.18
CA ALA A 148 2.24 -6.09 5.04
C ALA A 148 3.70 -5.57 5.02
N ILE A 149 4.21 -5.23 3.84
CA ILE A 149 5.56 -4.67 3.70
C ILE A 149 5.66 -3.29 4.36
N ILE A 150 4.64 -2.43 4.21
CA ILE A 150 4.61 -1.12 4.86
C ILE A 150 4.64 -1.26 6.39
N LYS A 151 3.84 -2.17 6.95
CA LYS A 151 3.79 -2.44 8.39
C LYS A 151 5.15 -2.91 8.91
N ASN A 152 5.79 -3.83 8.20
CA ASN A 152 7.12 -4.34 8.56
C ASN A 152 8.20 -3.25 8.45
N TYR A 153 8.22 -2.47 7.35
CA TYR A 153 9.14 -1.33 7.21
C TYR A 153 8.96 -0.33 8.36
N LYS A 154 7.71 0.01 8.72
CA LYS A 154 7.43 0.92 9.84
C LYS A 154 8.01 0.42 11.15
N ILE A 155 7.88 -0.87 11.45
CA ILE A 155 8.46 -1.48 12.67
C ILE A 155 9.97 -1.29 12.66
N GLN A 156 10.65 -1.69 11.59
CA GLN A 156 12.11 -1.63 11.48
C GLN A 156 12.64 -0.19 11.49
N ALA A 157 11.99 0.72 10.77
CA ALA A 157 12.36 2.13 10.75
C ALA A 157 12.17 2.81 12.11
N THR A 158 11.14 2.42 12.87
CA THR A 158 10.92 2.93 14.24
C THR A 158 12.02 2.46 15.19
N GLU A 159 12.44 1.20 15.07
CA GLU A 159 13.53 0.66 15.88
C GLU A 159 14.88 1.31 15.55
N ILE A 160 15.19 1.51 14.26
CA ILE A 160 16.36 2.29 13.84
C ILE A 160 16.34 3.70 14.43
N LEU A 161 15.20 4.40 14.35
CA LEU A 161 15.08 5.76 14.87
C LEU A 161 15.31 5.80 16.37
N ARG A 162 14.81 4.80 17.11
CA ARG A 162 15.06 4.66 18.56
C ARG A 162 16.56 4.53 18.84
N ARG A 163 17.26 3.67 18.11
CA ARG A 163 18.71 3.45 18.27
C ARG A 163 19.55 4.69 17.92
N ILE A 164 19.17 5.42 16.88
CA ILE A 164 19.80 6.71 16.52
C ILE A 164 19.67 7.69 17.68
N LYS A 165 18.47 7.84 18.26
CA LYS A 165 18.24 8.74 19.39
C LYS A 165 19.11 8.41 20.61
N ILE A 166 19.23 7.12 20.94
CA ILE A 166 20.06 6.66 22.07
C ILE A 166 21.54 7.00 21.85
N ARG A 167 22.04 6.83 20.63
CA ARG A 167 23.43 7.19 20.33
C ARG A 167 23.66 8.69 20.49
N LEU A 168 22.80 9.49 19.85
CA LEU A 168 22.93 10.94 19.89
C LEU A 168 22.81 11.50 21.32
N SER A 169 22.00 10.87 22.19
CA SER A 169 21.93 11.28 23.60
C SER A 169 23.18 10.92 24.40
N ASN A 170 23.86 9.83 24.05
CA ASN A 170 25.10 9.42 24.72
C ASN A 170 26.29 10.27 24.29
N GLU A 171 26.34 10.69 23.02
CA GLU A 171 27.37 11.60 22.48
C GLU A 171 27.27 13.03 23.05
N THR A 172 26.09 13.45 23.55
CA THR A 172 25.92 14.77 24.20
C THR A 172 26.32 14.81 25.68
N LEU A 173 26.75 13.67 26.26
CA LEU A 173 27.18 13.56 27.65
C LEU A 173 28.72 13.45 27.80
N GLU A 174 29.45 13.42 26.69
CA GLU A 174 30.92 13.52 26.61
C GLU A 174 31.36 14.90 26.13
#